data_AF-A0A7H4MZJ2-F1
#
_entry.id   AF-A0A7H4MZJ2-F1
#
_cell.length_a   1.000
_cell.length_b   1.000
_cell.length_c   1.000
_cell.angle_alpha   90.00
_cell.angle_beta   90.00
_cell.angle_gamma   90.00
#
_symmetry.space_group_name_H-M   'P 1'
#
loop_
_entity.id
_entity.type
_entity.pdbx_description
1 polymer ?
#
loop_
_entity_poly.entity_id
_entity_poly.type
_entity_poly.pdbx_seq_one_letter_code
_entity_poly.pdbx_strand_id
1 'polypeptide(L)'
;MTTILHIDSSILGSNSVSRSLTAEIVAKEVKLNPGATLLRRDLVADELQHLSPAHLAVFQGNTPTSESLANDIALGSTYIDELFSADIIIIGVPMYNFSLPSQLKAWLDRVLVAGRTFHYTANGPEGLLPAGKKVYIASTRGGVYSGTSPVAPS
;
A
#
# COMPACT_ATOMS: atom_id res chain seq x y z
N MET A 1 16.44 -14.49 -1.38
CA MET A 1 15.24 -15.10 -0.75
C MET A 1 14.08 -14.20 -1.09
N THR A 2 12.97 -14.74 -1.62
CA THR A 2 11.82 -13.93 -2.05
C THR A 2 11.16 -13.25 -0.86
N THR A 3 10.85 -11.96 -0.97
CA THR A 3 10.06 -11.21 0.01
C THR A 3 8.68 -10.91 -0.55
N ILE A 4 7.65 -11.31 0.19
CA ILE A 4 6.24 -11.07 -0.14
C ILE A 4 5.69 -10.02 0.82
N LEU A 5 5.25 -8.88 0.29
CA LEU A 5 4.54 -7.85 1.04
C LEU A 5 3.03 -7.99 0.82
N HIS A 6 2.30 -8.32 1.87
CA HIS A 6 0.84 -8.46 1.87
C HIS A 6 0.20 -7.28 2.63
N ILE A 7 -0.57 -6.47 1.91
CA ILE A 7 -1.29 -5.31 2.43
C ILE A 7 -2.80 -5.56 2.35
N ASP A 8 -3.49 -5.50 3.49
CA ASP A 8 -4.95 -5.51 3.58
C ASP A 8 -5.47 -4.13 4.01
N SER A 9 -6.47 -3.59 3.31
CA SER A 9 -7.05 -2.26 3.61
C SER A 9 -8.56 -2.27 3.85
N SER A 10 -9.18 -3.44 3.91
CA SER A 10 -10.63 -3.57 4.11
C SER A 10 -11.02 -3.39 5.57
N ILE A 11 -11.99 -2.51 5.84
CA ILE A 11 -12.56 -2.29 7.18
C ILE A 11 -13.49 -3.44 7.65
N LEU A 12 -13.87 -4.33 6.73
CA LEU A 12 -14.80 -5.44 7.02
C LEU A 12 -14.18 -6.63 7.77
N GLY A 13 -12.89 -6.58 8.12
CA GLY A 13 -12.22 -7.68 8.83
C GLY A 13 -12.45 -9.04 8.16
N SER A 14 -12.83 -10.07 8.92
CA SER A 14 -13.10 -11.42 8.42
C SER A 14 -14.22 -11.52 7.38
N ASN A 15 -15.10 -10.52 7.29
CA ASN A 15 -16.18 -10.48 6.30
C ASN A 15 -15.72 -9.91 4.93
N SER A 16 -14.43 -9.61 4.79
CA SER A 16 -13.87 -9.00 3.59
C SER A 16 -13.53 -10.02 2.50
N VAL A 17 -14.22 -9.93 1.37
CA VAL A 17 -13.86 -10.69 0.16
C VAL A 17 -12.45 -10.36 -0.33
N SER A 18 -12.03 -9.08 -0.29
CA SER A 18 -10.68 -8.71 -0.72
C SER A 18 -9.60 -9.36 0.14
N ARG A 19 -9.83 -9.50 1.47
CA ARG A 19 -8.89 -10.18 2.37
C ARG A 19 -8.83 -11.69 2.12
N SER A 20 -9.96 -12.33 1.79
CA SER A 20 -9.97 -13.74 1.38
C SER A 20 -9.14 -13.94 0.11
N LEU A 21 -9.33 -13.09 -0.90
CA LEU A 21 -8.59 -13.17 -2.17
C LEU A 21 -7.08 -12.94 -1.97
N THR A 22 -6.69 -11.92 -1.20
CA THR A 22 -5.26 -11.68 -0.93
C THR A 22 -4.63 -12.84 -0.17
N ALA A 23 -5.33 -13.42 0.82
CA ALA A 23 -4.86 -14.59 1.55
C ALA A 23 -4.64 -15.81 0.64
N GLU A 24 -5.54 -16.05 -0.33
CA GLU A 24 -5.37 -17.12 -1.32
C GLU A 24 -4.17 -16.88 -2.24
N ILE A 25 -3.96 -15.63 -2.69
CA ILE A 25 -2.80 -15.27 -3.52
C ILE A 25 -1.51 -15.48 -2.73
N VAL A 26 -1.45 -15.01 -1.47
CA VAL A 26 -0.29 -15.23 -0.58
C VAL A 26 -0.03 -16.73 -0.41
N ALA A 27 -1.07 -17.53 -0.13
CA ALA A 27 -0.91 -18.97 0.07
C ALA A 27 -0.34 -19.67 -1.18
N LYS A 28 -0.72 -19.20 -2.38
CA LYS A 28 -0.15 -19.70 -3.64
C LYS A 28 1.30 -19.25 -3.82
N GLU A 29 1.61 -17.97 -3.60
CA GLU A 29 2.95 -17.43 -3.78
C GLU A 29 3.96 -18.01 -2.78
N VAL A 30 3.57 -18.26 -1.53
CA VAL A 30 4.42 -18.95 -0.53
C VAL A 30 4.71 -20.38 -0.96
N LYS A 31 3.75 -21.10 -1.57
CA LYS A 31 3.99 -22.45 -2.12
C LYS A 31 4.94 -22.44 -3.32
N LEU A 32 4.84 -21.42 -4.17
CA LEU A 32 5.71 -21.26 -5.35
C LEU A 32 7.12 -20.77 -4.98
N ASN A 33 7.26 -20.12 -3.83
CA ASN A 33 8.52 -19.58 -3.33
C ASN A 33 8.85 -20.16 -1.94
N PRO A 34 9.27 -21.43 -1.84
CA PRO A 34 9.64 -22.02 -0.55
C PRO A 34 10.72 -21.20 0.16
N GLY A 35 10.49 -20.90 1.43
CA GLY A 35 11.38 -20.04 2.23
C GLY A 35 11.19 -18.54 2.01
N ALA A 36 10.14 -18.11 1.30
CA ALA A 36 9.82 -16.69 1.20
C ALA A 36 9.57 -16.06 2.59
N THR A 37 10.02 -14.82 2.75
CA THR A 37 9.69 -14.00 3.91
C THR A 37 8.36 -13.28 3.64
N LEU A 38 7.40 -13.41 4.55
CA LEU A 38 6.10 -12.75 4.46
C LEU A 38 6.05 -11.55 5.40
N LEU A 39 5.90 -10.37 4.83
CA LEU A 39 5.64 -9.12 5.53
C LEU A 39 4.14 -8.81 5.40
N ARG A 40 3.44 -8.68 6.53
CA ARG A 40 1.98 -8.46 6.54
C ARG A 40 1.67 -7.10 7.16
N ARG A 41 0.82 -6.32 6.48
CA ARG A 41 0.31 -5.02 6.92
C ARG A 41 -1.20 -5.00 6.85
N ASP A 42 -1.83 -4.73 8.00
CA ASP A 42 -3.26 -4.48 8.11
C ASP A 42 -3.46 -3.00 8.36
N LEU A 43 -3.81 -2.24 7.33
CA LEU A 43 -3.90 -0.77 7.40
C LEU A 43 -5.09 -0.28 8.22
N VAL A 44 -5.94 -1.19 8.71
CA VAL A 44 -7.05 -0.88 9.62
C VAL A 44 -6.66 -1.15 11.06
N ALA A 45 -5.90 -2.22 11.32
CA ALA A 45 -5.41 -2.52 12.66
C ALA A 45 -4.24 -1.60 13.07
N ASP A 46 -3.35 -1.32 12.12
CA ASP A 46 -2.19 -0.43 12.29
C ASP A 46 -2.46 0.89 11.55
N GLU A 47 -3.42 1.67 12.04
CA GLU A 47 -3.86 2.91 11.38
C GLU A 47 -2.75 3.97 11.32
N LEU A 48 -2.56 4.52 10.13
CA LEU A 48 -1.67 5.66 9.88
C LEU A 48 -2.38 6.97 10.17
N GLN A 49 -1.63 7.96 10.64
CA GLN A 49 -2.12 9.33 10.62
C GLN A 49 -2.31 9.79 9.17
N HIS A 50 -3.26 10.69 8.94
CA HIS A 50 -3.33 11.39 7.66
C HIS A 50 -2.14 12.33 7.46
N LEU A 51 -1.70 12.44 6.21
CA LEU A 51 -0.64 13.38 5.85
C LEU A 51 -1.06 14.80 6.25
N SER A 52 -0.13 15.53 6.86
CA SER A 52 -0.37 16.87 7.40
C SER A 52 0.81 17.80 7.12
N PRO A 53 0.70 19.13 7.32
CA PRO A 53 1.81 20.05 7.15
C PRO A 53 3.05 19.68 7.98
N ALA A 54 2.86 19.11 9.17
CA ALA A 54 3.97 18.67 10.01
C ALA A 54 4.74 17.50 9.40
N HIS A 55 4.05 16.57 8.71
CA HIS A 55 4.70 15.50 7.97
C HIS A 55 5.54 16.05 6.80
N LEU A 56 4.97 16.99 6.04
CA LEU A 56 5.67 17.64 4.93
C LEU A 56 6.90 18.40 5.41
N ALA A 57 6.80 19.10 6.54
CA ALA A 57 7.93 19.79 7.15
C ALA A 57 9.07 18.81 7.49
N VAL A 58 8.75 17.63 8.04
CA VAL A 58 9.75 16.59 8.33
C VAL A 58 10.39 16.04 7.06
N PHE A 59 9.61 15.80 6.01
CA PHE A 59 10.14 15.36 4.70
C PHE A 59 11.05 16.40 4.03
N GLN A 60 10.94 17.68 4.43
CA GLN A 60 11.81 18.78 4.02
C GLN A 60 13.03 18.98 4.94
N GLY A 61 13.25 18.08 5.92
CA GLY A 61 14.41 18.09 6.81
C GLY A 61 14.19 18.71 8.18
N ASN A 62 12.96 19.07 8.55
CA ASN A 62 12.67 19.52 9.91
C ASN A 62 12.58 18.34 10.90
N THR A 63 12.78 18.62 12.18
CA THR A 63 12.57 17.64 13.26
C THR A 63 11.07 17.46 13.54
N PRO A 64 10.60 16.23 13.84
CA PRO A 64 9.23 16.00 14.29
C PRO A 64 8.87 16.85 15.52
N THR A 65 7.67 17.43 15.53
CA THR A 65 7.17 18.31 16.60
C THR A 65 6.59 17.56 17.80
N SER A 66 6.42 16.24 17.71
CA SER A 66 5.92 15.38 18.79
C SER A 66 6.40 13.95 18.63
N GLU A 67 6.39 13.18 19.72
CA GLU A 67 6.71 11.74 19.70
C GLU A 67 5.73 10.96 18.81
N SER A 68 4.44 11.31 18.86
CA SER A 68 3.42 10.71 18.00
C SER A 68 3.73 10.89 16.51
N LEU A 69 4.15 12.09 16.11
CA LEU A 69 4.58 12.36 14.73
C LEU A 69 5.87 11.60 14.39
N ALA A 70 6.84 11.56 15.31
CA ALA A 70 8.08 10.82 15.11
C ALA A 70 7.82 9.32 14.85
N ASN A 71 6.93 8.72 15.63
CA ASN A 71 6.52 7.33 15.46
C ASN A 71 5.81 7.09 14.13
N ASP A 72 4.92 7.98 13.70
CA ASP A 72 4.23 7.88 12.41
C ASP A 72 5.20 8.03 11.21
N ILE A 73 6.18 8.94 11.30
CA ILE A 73 7.25 9.09 10.29
C ILE A 73 8.14 7.85 10.22
N ALA A 74 8.48 7.26 11.37
CA ALA A 74 9.26 6.02 11.43
C ALA A 74 8.49 4.84 10.82
N LEU A 75 7.18 4.76 11.06
CA LEU A 75 6.31 3.75 10.45
C LEU A 75 6.25 3.92 8.93
N GLY A 76 6.08 5.15 8.43
CA GLY A 76 6.14 5.43 6.99
C GLY A 76 7.49 5.05 6.36
N SER A 77 8.60 5.28 7.06
CA SER A 77 9.93 4.86 6.60
C SER A 77 10.06 3.33 6.55
N THR A 78 9.50 2.63 7.53
CA THR A 78 9.42 1.16 7.53
C THR A 78 8.67 0.67 6.28
N TYR A 79 7.52 1.26 5.95
CA TYR A 79 6.77 0.86 4.76
C TYR A 79 7.50 1.10 3.44
N ILE A 80 8.31 2.15 3.36
CA ILE A 80 9.19 2.38 2.20
C ILE A 80 10.22 1.24 2.11
N ASP A 81 10.87 0.88 3.21
CA ASP A 81 11.88 -0.19 3.23
C ASP A 81 11.27 -1.56 2.86
N GLU A 82 10.06 -1.85 3.33
CA GLU A 82 9.29 -3.03 2.93
C GLU A 82 8.97 -3.04 1.44
N LEU A 83 8.59 -1.89 0.89
CA LEU A 83 8.29 -1.76 -0.53
C LEU A 83 9.55 -1.98 -1.41
N PHE A 84 10.70 -1.49 -0.96
CA PHE A 84 11.99 -1.71 -1.62
C PHE A 84 12.45 -3.16 -1.54
N SER A 85 12.27 -3.82 -0.39
CA SER A 85 12.67 -5.22 -0.18
C SER A 85 11.73 -6.24 -0.83
N ALA A 86 10.46 -5.90 -1.05
CA ALA A 86 9.48 -6.81 -1.63
C ALA A 86 9.77 -7.17 -3.09
N ASP A 87 9.77 -8.46 -3.41
CA ASP A 87 9.77 -8.96 -4.78
C ASP A 87 8.34 -9.13 -5.31
N ILE A 88 7.42 -9.49 -4.41
CA ILE A 88 5.99 -9.68 -4.69
C ILE A 88 5.19 -8.79 -3.75
N ILE A 89 4.30 -7.96 -4.29
CA ILE A 89 3.43 -7.07 -3.54
C ILE A 89 1.98 -7.47 -3.80
N ILE A 90 1.22 -7.77 -2.75
CA ILE A 90 -0.17 -8.22 -2.82
C ILE A 90 -1.02 -7.23 -2.03
N ILE A 91 -1.95 -6.54 -2.68
CA ILE A 91 -2.75 -5.48 -2.09
C ILE A 91 -4.24 -5.79 -2.25
N GLY A 92 -4.98 -5.81 -1.14
CA GLY A 92 -6.43 -5.92 -1.13
C GLY A 92 -7.06 -4.54 -1.23
N VAL A 93 -7.85 -4.29 -2.27
CA VAL A 93 -8.40 -2.95 -2.58
C VAL A 93 -9.92 -3.03 -2.76
N PRO A 94 -10.71 -3.17 -1.66
CA PRO A 94 -12.16 -3.11 -1.76
C PRO A 94 -12.61 -1.70 -2.16
N MET A 95 -13.65 -1.60 -2.96
CA MET A 95 -14.20 -0.32 -3.36
C MET A 95 -15.19 0.20 -2.32
N TYR A 96 -14.92 1.40 -1.80
CA TYR A 96 -15.84 2.16 -0.96
C TYR A 96 -16.13 3.50 -1.65
N ASN A 97 -17.42 3.81 -1.83
CA ASN A 97 -17.88 5.06 -2.46
C ASN A 97 -17.13 5.38 -3.77
N PHE A 98 -17.07 4.40 -4.67
CA PHE A 98 -16.42 4.51 -6.00
C PHE A 98 -14.90 4.71 -5.99
N SER A 99 -14.23 4.54 -4.84
CA SER A 99 -12.78 4.71 -4.70
C SER A 99 -12.15 3.62 -3.84
N LEU A 100 -10.82 3.71 -3.66
CA LEU A 100 -10.07 2.89 -2.70
C LEU A 100 -10.33 3.31 -1.25
N PRO A 101 -10.07 2.44 -0.25
CA PRO A 101 -10.26 2.79 1.15
C PRO A 101 -9.32 3.91 1.59
N SER A 102 -9.77 4.82 2.46
CA SER A 102 -8.95 5.93 2.95
C SER A 102 -7.67 5.46 3.65
N GLN A 103 -7.71 4.29 4.29
CA GLN A 103 -6.54 3.64 4.90
C GLN A 103 -5.45 3.34 3.85
N LEU A 104 -5.84 2.82 2.68
CA LEU A 104 -4.90 2.58 1.59
C LEU A 104 -4.37 3.90 1.01
N LYS A 105 -5.21 4.95 0.94
CA LYS A 105 -4.76 6.27 0.51
C LYS A 105 -3.72 6.86 1.47
N ALA A 106 -3.95 6.75 2.78
CA ALA A 106 -2.99 7.19 3.79
C ALA A 106 -1.65 6.45 3.65
N TRP A 107 -1.68 5.13 3.41
CA TRP A 107 -0.47 4.35 3.14
C TRP A 107 0.26 4.79 1.87
N LEU A 108 -0.47 5.01 0.76
CA LEU A 108 0.10 5.55 -0.48
C LEU A 108 0.80 6.90 -0.23
N ASP A 109 0.18 7.80 0.53
CA ASP A 109 0.77 9.09 0.89
C ASP A 109 2.06 8.96 1.71
N ARG A 110 2.29 7.82 2.38
CA ARG A 110 3.50 7.59 3.18
C ARG A 110 4.63 6.96 2.39
N VAL A 111 4.29 6.17 1.36
CA VAL A 111 5.30 5.52 0.53
C VAL A 111 5.61 6.28 -0.76
N LEU A 112 4.79 7.26 -1.17
CA LEU A 112 5.07 8.11 -2.32
C LEU A 112 5.81 9.39 -1.90
N VAL A 113 7.14 9.28 -1.74
CA VAL A 113 7.99 10.37 -1.25
C VAL A 113 9.08 10.70 -2.27
N ALA A 114 9.12 11.96 -2.70
CA ALA A 114 10.11 12.46 -3.65
C ALA A 114 11.52 12.33 -3.09
N GLY A 115 12.46 11.88 -3.91
CA GLY A 115 13.84 11.59 -3.51
C GLY A 115 14.01 10.28 -2.73
N ARG A 116 12.92 9.56 -2.40
CA ARG A 116 12.97 8.25 -1.74
C ARG A 116 12.42 7.13 -2.63
N THR A 117 11.18 7.23 -3.10
CA THR A 117 10.53 6.20 -3.92
C THR A 117 10.24 6.64 -5.35
N PHE A 118 10.33 7.94 -5.62
CA PHE A 118 10.30 8.49 -6.97
C PHE A 118 11.15 9.77 -7.03
N HIS A 119 11.48 10.23 -8.23
CA HIS A 119 12.13 11.52 -8.46
C HIS A 119 11.49 12.24 -9.65
N TYR A 120 11.68 13.55 -9.75
CA TYR A 120 11.16 14.33 -10.88
C TYR A 120 12.21 14.44 -11.98
N THR A 121 11.79 14.13 -13.21
CA THR A 121 12.58 14.32 -14.43
C THR A 121 11.93 15.38 -15.33
N ALA A 122 12.59 15.76 -16.41
CA ALA A 122 12.00 16.64 -17.42
C ALA A 122 10.71 16.06 -18.06
N ASN A 123 10.50 14.74 -17.99
CA ASN A 123 9.35 14.04 -18.56
C ASN A 123 8.28 13.70 -17.50
N GLY A 124 8.43 14.19 -16.26
CA GLY A 124 7.54 13.89 -15.13
C GLY A 124 8.16 12.97 -14.08
N PRO A 125 7.36 12.49 -13.11
CA PRO A 125 7.85 11.64 -12.02
C PRO A 125 8.22 10.25 -12.53
N GLU A 126 9.36 9.73 -12.08
CA GLU A 126 9.85 8.38 -12.36
C GLU A 126 10.05 7.62 -11.05
N GLY A 127 9.60 6.36 -10.99
CA GLY A 127 9.74 5.52 -9.81
C GLY A 127 11.17 5.03 -9.59
N LEU A 128 11.59 4.91 -8.33
CA LEU A 128 12.92 4.45 -7.92
C LEU A 128 12.94 3.00 -7.45
N LEU A 129 11.77 2.34 -7.38
CA LEU A 129 11.71 0.93 -7.02
C LEU A 129 12.47 0.08 -8.06
N PRO A 130 13.20 -0.96 -7.61
CA PRO A 130 13.82 -1.92 -8.53
C PRO A 130 12.81 -2.51 -9.54
N ALA A 131 13.26 -2.67 -10.78
CA ALA A 131 12.49 -3.36 -11.81
C ALA A 131 12.27 -4.83 -11.46
N GLY A 132 11.27 -5.47 -12.10
CA GLY A 132 11.02 -6.90 -11.94
C GLY A 132 10.15 -7.30 -10.74
N LYS A 133 9.69 -6.33 -9.94
CA LYS A 133 8.70 -6.58 -8.88
C LYS A 133 7.36 -7.03 -9.47
N LYS A 134 6.73 -8.01 -8.86
CA LYS A 134 5.41 -8.54 -9.24
C LYS A 134 4.33 -7.95 -8.33
N VAL A 135 3.27 -7.39 -8.91
CA VAL A 135 2.18 -6.77 -8.12
C VAL A 135 0.85 -7.46 -8.40
N TYR A 136 0.14 -7.81 -7.33
CA TYR A 136 -1.23 -8.30 -7.35
C TYR A 136 -2.16 -7.32 -6.68
N ILE A 137 -3.22 -6.94 -7.37
CA ILE A 137 -4.29 -6.09 -6.84
C ILE A 137 -5.58 -6.91 -6.77
N ALA A 138 -5.98 -7.28 -5.56
CA ALA A 138 -7.26 -7.93 -5.31
C ALA A 138 -8.35 -6.87 -5.11
N SER A 139 -8.89 -6.36 -6.23
CA SER A 139 -9.98 -5.38 -6.20
C SER A 139 -11.35 -6.06 -6.14
N THR A 140 -12.16 -5.67 -5.15
CA THR A 140 -13.53 -6.20 -4.97
C THR A 140 -14.55 -5.09 -4.96
N ARG A 141 -15.72 -5.31 -5.58
CA ARG A 141 -16.81 -4.34 -5.70
C ARG A 141 -18.13 -5.05 -5.47
N GLY A 142 -19.07 -4.42 -4.75
CA GLY A 142 -20.38 -5.02 -4.46
C GLY A 142 -21.36 -5.08 -5.66
N GLY A 143 -20.98 -4.50 -6.80
CA GLY A 143 -21.75 -4.50 -8.04
C GLY A 143 -20.85 -4.68 -9.26
N VAL A 144 -21.41 -4.76 -10.47
CA VAL A 144 -20.66 -4.87 -11.72
C VAL A 144 -20.30 -3.46 -12.23
N TYR A 145 -19.01 -3.17 -12.27
CA TYR A 145 -18.46 -1.87 -12.71
C TYR A 145 -17.54 -2.02 -13.94
N SER A 146 -17.67 -3.14 -14.67
CA SER A 146 -17.01 -3.40 -15.94
C SER A 146 -18.00 -3.26 -17.11
N GLY A 147 -17.51 -2.95 -18.31
CA GLY A 147 -18.33 -2.84 -19.52
C GLY A 147 -19.23 -1.60 -19.54
N THR A 148 -20.45 -1.71 -20.11
CA THR A 148 -21.43 -0.62 -20.27
C THR A 148 -22.27 -0.37 -19.02
N SER A 149 -21.76 -0.70 -17.84
CA SER A 149 -22.49 -0.48 -16.58
C SER A 149 -22.70 1.04 -16.38
N PRO A 150 -23.92 1.50 -16.03
CA PRO A 150 -24.21 2.93 -15.85
C PRO A 150 -23.45 3.56 -14.67
N VAL A 151 -22.78 2.75 -13.86
CA VAL A 151 -21.93 3.18 -12.73
C VAL A 151 -20.44 2.92 -12.97
N ALA A 152 -20.04 2.43 -14.15
CA ALA A 152 -18.62 2.31 -14.50
C ALA A 152 -17.97 3.70 -14.50
N PRO A 153 -16.75 3.87 -13.92
CA PRO A 153 -16.01 5.12 -14.08
C PRO A 153 -15.79 5.38 -15.57
N SER A 154 -15.98 6.63 -15.99
CA SER A 154 -15.71 7.08 -17.37
C SER A 154 -14.23 7.06 -17.70
#